data_AF-A0AA51RA94-F1
#
_entry.id   AF-A0AA51RA94-F1
#
_cell.length_a   1.000
_cell.length_b   1.000
_cell.length_c   1.000
_cell.angle_alpha   90.00
_cell.angle_beta   90.00
_cell.angle_gamma   90.00
#
_symmetry.space_group_name_H-M   'P 1'
#
loop_
_entity.id
_entity.type
_entity.pdbx_description
1 polymer ?
#
loop_
_entity_poly.entity_id
_entity_poly.type
_entity_poly.pdbx_seq_one_letter_code
_entity_poly.pdbx_strand_id
1 'polypeptide(L)'
;MLNTETALDLRYNIAALTIAICSEEFMLPEKAFSVISDKKFQLSNDDVEDMIELLNKGMTYRQVAEIYNSTNSNIHHRVKRYKSKKEKELSSGNLKSSIN
;
A
#
# COMPACT_ATOMS: atom_id res chain seq x y z
N MET A 1 -2.05 -35.29 -0.97
CA MET A 1 -1.89 -34.61 -2.27
C MET A 1 -2.05 -33.12 -2.03
N LEU A 2 -1.06 -32.30 -2.37
CA LEU A 2 -1.28 -30.85 -2.44
C LEU A 2 -2.20 -30.60 -3.64
N ASN A 3 -3.29 -29.86 -3.44
CA ASN A 3 -4.12 -29.39 -4.54
C ASN A 3 -3.26 -28.53 -5.47
N THR A 4 -3.40 -28.71 -6.78
CA THR A 4 -2.60 -27.99 -7.80
C THR A 4 -2.72 -26.48 -7.67
N GLU A 5 -3.86 -26.00 -7.21
CA GLU A 5 -4.17 -24.60 -6.90
C GLU A 5 -3.34 -24.08 -5.72
N THR A 6 -3.25 -24.82 -4.60
CA THR A 6 -2.44 -24.42 -3.44
C THR A 6 -0.94 -24.46 -3.71
N ALA A 7 -0.50 -25.38 -4.58
CA ALA A 7 0.89 -25.43 -5.04
C ALA A 7 1.24 -24.26 -6.00
N LEU A 8 0.26 -23.69 -6.71
CA LEU A 8 0.47 -22.51 -7.54
C LEU A 8 0.59 -21.24 -6.68
N ASP A 9 -0.26 -21.08 -5.67
CA ASP A 9 -0.20 -19.96 -4.73
C ASP A 9 1.11 -19.94 -3.94
N LEU A 10 1.59 -21.11 -3.51
CA LEU A 10 2.86 -21.21 -2.79
C LEU A 10 4.06 -20.78 -3.67
N ARG A 11 4.04 -21.12 -4.97
CA ARG A 11 5.09 -20.70 -5.91
C ARG A 11 5.10 -19.19 -6.12
N TYR A 12 3.92 -18.55 -6.17
CA TYR A 12 3.83 -17.10 -6.25
C TYR A 12 4.36 -16.41 -4.99
N ASN A 13 4.03 -16.93 -3.81
CA ASN A 13 4.53 -16.37 -2.54
C ASN A 13 6.06 -16.51 -2.42
N ILE A 14 6.61 -17.68 -2.80
CA ILE A 14 8.06 -17.91 -2.81
C ILE A 14 8.76 -16.99 -3.81
N ALA A 15 8.19 -16.82 -5.00
CA ALA A 15 8.73 -15.91 -5.99
C ALA A 15 8.72 -14.45 -5.49
N ALA A 16 7.63 -14.00 -4.86
CA ALA A 16 7.53 -12.64 -4.34
C ALA A 16 8.55 -12.40 -3.23
N LEU A 17 8.69 -13.37 -2.33
CA LEU A 17 9.71 -13.32 -1.28
C LEU A 17 11.13 -13.27 -1.85
N THR A 18 11.41 -14.08 -2.87
CA THR A 18 12.73 -14.10 -3.54
C THR A 18 13.03 -12.74 -4.16
N ILE A 19 12.06 -12.15 -4.86
CA ILE A 19 12.21 -10.81 -5.46
C ILE A 19 12.47 -9.76 -4.37
N ALA A 20 11.76 -9.81 -3.25
CA ALA A 20 11.95 -8.87 -2.14
C ALA A 20 13.33 -9.01 -1.48
N ILE A 21 13.83 -10.24 -1.28
CA ILE A 21 15.15 -10.50 -0.69
C ILE A 21 16.29 -10.11 -1.63
N CYS A 22 16.14 -10.39 -2.92
CA CYS A 22 17.19 -10.14 -3.91
C CYS A 22 17.18 -8.72 -4.48
N SER A 23 16.21 -7.87 -4.10
CA SER A 23 16.18 -6.48 -4.55
C SER A 23 17.22 -5.63 -3.84
N GLU A 24 17.86 -4.71 -4.57
CA GLU A 24 18.80 -3.73 -4.01
C GLU A 24 18.08 -2.66 -3.14
N GLU A 25 16.77 -2.49 -3.33
CA GLU A 25 15.94 -1.55 -2.58
C GLU A 25 14.96 -2.27 -1.66
N PHE A 26 14.56 -1.60 -0.56
CA PHE A 26 13.45 -2.07 0.25
C PHE A 26 12.17 -2.21 -0.61
N MET A 27 11.56 -3.39 -0.56
CA MET A 27 10.40 -3.73 -1.37
C MET A 27 9.24 -4.19 -0.49
N LEU A 28 8.11 -3.47 -0.60
CA LEU A 28 6.85 -3.89 0.00
C LEU A 28 6.35 -5.19 -0.65
N PRO A 29 5.69 -6.10 0.09
CA PRO A 29 5.13 -7.33 -0.46
C PRO A 29 4.28 -7.10 -1.71
N GLU A 30 3.42 -6.09 -1.71
CA GLU A 30 2.52 -5.73 -2.80
C GLU A 30 3.29 -5.32 -4.05
N LYS A 31 4.44 -4.65 -3.88
CA LYS A 31 5.35 -4.30 -4.98
C LYS A 31 6.03 -5.55 -5.52
N ALA A 32 6.44 -6.49 -4.67
CA ALA A 32 7.01 -7.76 -5.13
C ALA A 32 6.00 -8.62 -5.91
N PHE A 33 4.74 -8.69 -5.45
CA PHE A 33 3.67 -9.37 -6.19
C PHE A 33 3.34 -8.69 -7.52
N SER A 34 3.48 -7.37 -7.60
CA SER A 34 3.26 -6.61 -8.83
C SER A 34 4.23 -7.02 -9.95
N VAL A 35 5.48 -7.33 -9.60
CA VAL A 35 6.53 -7.79 -10.53
C VAL A 35 6.15 -9.12 -11.18
N ILE A 36 5.51 -10.02 -10.42
CA ILE A 36 5.14 -11.36 -10.90
C ILE A 36 3.83 -11.32 -11.69
N SER A 37 2.89 -10.47 -11.27
CA SER A 37 1.57 -10.39 -11.88
C SER A 37 1.50 -9.51 -13.13
N ASP A 38 2.63 -8.91 -13.53
CA ASP A 38 2.74 -7.92 -14.61
C ASP A 38 1.73 -6.75 -14.46
N LYS A 39 1.38 -6.44 -13.21
CA LYS A 39 0.49 -5.33 -12.87
C LYS A 39 1.33 -4.18 -12.36
N LYS A 40 0.97 -2.96 -12.78
CA LYS A 40 1.61 -1.76 -12.23
C LYS A 40 1.26 -1.62 -10.75
N PHE A 41 2.27 -1.63 -9.88
CA PHE A 41 2.08 -1.29 -8.47
C PHE A 41 1.56 0.15 -8.32
N GLN A 42 0.44 0.29 -7.62
CA GLN A 42 -0.13 1.58 -7.27
C GLN A 42 -0.60 1.53 -5.83
N LEU A 43 -0.15 2.51 -5.04
CA LEU A 43 -0.66 2.72 -3.69
C LEU A 43 -2.14 3.12 -3.75
N SER A 44 -2.95 2.37 -3.02
CA SER A 44 -4.39 2.50 -2.84
C SER A 44 -4.74 3.60 -1.83
N ASN A 45 -6.04 3.78 -1.58
CA ASN A 45 -6.50 4.64 -0.49
C ASN A 45 -6.21 4.02 0.88
N ASP A 46 -6.32 2.70 0.99
CA ASP A 46 -6.07 1.96 2.23
C ASP A 46 -4.60 2.14 2.67
N ASP A 47 -3.66 2.09 1.71
CA ASP A 47 -2.25 2.44 1.96
C ASP A 47 -2.07 3.85 2.54
N VAL A 48 -2.91 4.80 2.13
CA VAL A 48 -2.85 6.18 2.66
C VAL A 48 -3.50 6.26 4.04
N GLU A 49 -4.50 5.45 4.33
CA GLU A 49 -5.08 5.32 5.68
C GLU A 49 -4.05 4.73 6.65
N ASP A 50 -3.31 3.71 6.25
CA ASP A 50 -2.21 3.13 7.01
C ASP A 50 -1.09 4.17 7.27
N MET A 51 -0.71 4.96 6.26
CA MET A 51 0.22 6.08 6.43
C MET A 51 -0.28 7.06 7.50
N ILE A 52 -1.57 7.39 7.50
CA ILE A 52 -2.17 8.30 8.49
C ILE A 52 -2.13 7.66 9.89
N GLU A 53 -2.41 6.37 10.01
CA GLU A 53 -2.34 5.66 11.28
C GLU A 53 -0.91 5.65 11.86
N LEU A 54 0.10 5.40 11.03
CA LEU A 54 1.51 5.45 11.43
C LEU A 54 1.91 6.85 11.92
N LEU A 55 1.46 7.90 11.21
CA LEU A 55 1.67 9.29 11.65
C LEU A 55 0.97 9.57 12.99
N ASN A 56 -0.25 9.07 13.18
CA ASN A 56 -0.99 9.22 14.43
C ASN A 56 -0.34 8.48 15.61
N LYS A 57 0.39 7.38 15.34
CA LYS A 57 1.24 6.68 16.32
C LYS A 57 2.54 7.44 16.65
N GLY A 58 2.73 8.63 16.09
CA GLY A 58 3.88 9.51 16.36
C GLY A 58 5.07 9.31 15.42
N MET A 59 4.94 8.52 14.35
CA MET A 59 5.99 8.43 13.35
C MET A 59 6.09 9.72 12.55
N THR A 60 7.31 10.06 12.15
CA THR A 60 7.55 11.20 11.25
C THR A 60 7.28 10.80 9.80
N TYR A 61 6.94 11.77 8.96
CA TYR A 61 6.81 11.54 7.51
C TYR A 61 8.07 10.95 6.87
N ARG A 62 9.26 11.22 7.41
CA ARG A 62 10.51 10.60 6.96
C ARG A 62 10.51 9.09 7.22
N GLN A 63 10.15 8.67 8.44
CA GLN A 63 10.09 7.25 8.79
C GLN A 63 9.01 6.52 8.00
N VAL A 64 7.86 7.14 7.78
CA VAL A 64 6.81 6.57 6.92
C VAL A 64 7.29 6.47 5.47
N ALA A 65 8.03 7.45 4.97
CA ALA A 65 8.61 7.40 3.63
C ALA A 65 9.62 6.26 3.46
N GLU A 66 10.41 5.96 4.50
CA GLU A 66 11.31 4.80 4.51
C GLU A 66 10.54 3.48 4.40
N ILE A 67 9.44 3.31 5.14
CA ILE A 67 8.57 2.11 5.07
C ILE A 67 8.01 1.93 3.66
N TYR A 68 7.59 3.00 2.99
CA TYR A 68 6.96 2.91 1.67
C TYR A 68 7.95 3.06 0.51
N ASN A 69 9.27 3.02 0.77
CA ASN A 69 10.33 3.31 -0.20
C ASN A 69 9.98 4.53 -1.07
N SER A 70 9.75 5.66 -0.40
CA SER A 70 9.25 6.90 -0.98
C SER A 70 9.97 8.12 -0.43
N THR A 71 9.55 9.31 -0.85
CA THR A 71 10.06 10.57 -0.29
C THR A 71 9.07 11.17 0.70
N ASN A 72 9.59 11.86 1.72
CA ASN A 72 8.78 12.59 2.71
C ASN A 72 7.73 13.49 2.01
N SER A 73 8.16 14.26 1.01
CA SER A 73 7.26 15.12 0.22
C SER A 73 6.15 14.34 -0.48
N ASN A 74 6.46 13.17 -1.05
CA ASN A 74 5.45 12.32 -1.70
C ASN A 74 4.40 11.82 -0.69
N ILE A 75 4.83 11.33 0.47
CA ILE A 75 3.92 10.91 1.55
C ILE A 75 3.05 12.09 2.00
N HIS A 76 3.66 13.26 2.24
CA HIS A 76 2.93 14.47 2.63
C HIS A 76 1.85 14.84 1.60
N HIS A 77 2.20 14.89 0.31
CA HIS A 77 1.27 15.23 -0.76
C HIS A 77 0.12 14.22 -0.86
N ARG A 78 0.40 12.92 -0.69
CA ARG A 78 -0.62 11.86 -0.70
C ARG A 78 -1.62 12.02 0.43
N VAL A 79 -1.12 12.13 1.66
CA VAL A 79 -1.96 12.32 2.86
C VAL A 79 -2.80 13.59 2.73
N LYS A 80 -2.20 14.71 2.29
CA LYS A 80 -2.93 15.97 2.09
C LYS A 80 -4.05 15.82 1.07
N ARG A 81 -3.75 15.23 -0.10
CA ARG A 81 -4.74 15.04 -1.18
C ARG A 81 -5.89 14.14 -0.73
N TYR A 82 -5.59 13.06 0.00
CA TYR A 82 -6.59 12.15 0.54
C TYR A 82 -7.53 12.86 1.52
N LYS A 83 -6.98 13.61 2.50
CA LYS A 83 -7.78 14.38 3.45
C LYS A 83 -8.69 15.40 2.78
N SER A 84 -8.15 16.18 1.83
CA SER A 84 -8.96 17.17 1.09
C SER A 84 -10.05 16.53 0.23
N LYS A 85 -9.83 15.32 -0.31
CA LYS A 85 -10.86 14.59 -1.05
C LYS A 85 -11.99 14.15 -0.12
N LYS A 86 -11.65 13.56 1.03
CA LYS A 86 -12.60 13.11 2.05
C LYS A 86 -13.44 14.29 2.59
N GLU A 87 -12.82 15.42 2.91
CA GLU A 87 -13.52 16.63 3.34
C GLU A 87 -14.55 17.13 2.31
N LYS A 88 -14.20 17.10 1.01
CA LYS A 88 -15.13 17.47 -0.06
C LYS A 88 -16.29 16.48 -0.19
N GLU A 89 -16.04 15.19 -0.03
CA GLU A 89 -17.09 14.16 -0.05
C GLU A 89 -18.07 14.35 1.13
N LEU A 90 -17.55 14.64 2.32
CA LEU A 90 -18.37 14.99 3.49
C LEU A 90 -19.18 16.28 3.27
N SER A 91 -18.55 17.33 2.73
CA SER A 91 -19.21 18.63 2.49
C SER A 91 -20.24 18.58 1.34
N SER A 92 -20.14 17.62 0.42
CA SER A 92 -21.04 17.48 -0.73
C SER A 92 -22.23 16.55 -0.47
N GLY A 93 -22.37 16.00 0.75
CA GLY A 93 -23.51 15.18 1.14
C GLY A 93 -23.57 13.79 0.47
N ASN A 94 -22.49 13.35 -0.18
CA ASN A 94 -22.45 12.13 -1.00
C ASN A 94 -22.12 10.85 -0.20
N LEU A 95 -22.65 10.69 1.01
CA LEU A 95 -22.63 9.42 1.74
C LEU A 95 -23.96 8.69 1.54
N LYS A 96 -24.12 8.00 0.40
CA LYS A 96 -25.05 6.87 0.35
C LYS A 96 -24.34 5.61 0.84
N SER A 97 -24.69 5.21 2.06
CA SER A 97 -24.65 3.86 2.65
C SER A 97 -23.50 2.92 2.27
N SER A 98 -22.57 2.73 3.19
CA SER A 98 -21.95 1.42 3.44
C SER A 98 -21.56 1.34 4.92
N ILE A 99 -22.59 1.42 5.77
CA ILE A 99 -22.59 0.75 7.07
C ILE A 99 -23.73 -0.26 6.95
N ASN A 100 -23.37 -1.50 6.65
CA ASN A 100 -24.09 -2.73 6.96
C ASN A 100 -23.05 -3.85 6.98
#